data_AF-A0A8S1D8T5-F1
#
_entry.id   AF-A0A8S1D8T5-F1
#
_cell.length_a   1.000
_cell.length_b   1.000
_cell.length_c   1.000
_cell.angle_alpha   90.00
_cell.angle_beta   90.00
_cell.angle_gamma   90.00
#
_symmetry.space_group_name_H-M   'P 1'
#
loop_
_entity.id
_entity.type
_entity.pdbx_description
1 polymer ?
#
loop_
_entity_poly.entity_id
_entity_poly.type
_entity_poly.pdbx_seq_one_letter_code
_entity_poly.pdbx_strand_id
1 'polypeptide(L)'
;MASLVKLAKATLRPGIRAISTSLPAASSGAPPANGYSFELNDEQKEIQSLARKFTAEEIIPKAAEYDKTMEYPWPIVKKAWELGLINNHIPEHCGGQGMGVFDQCVIAEEIAYGCSGVMASMLITNIGQTPVIIAGNKEQQKKYLGRLIEEPLVAAYCVTEPGAGSDVNGVKTRAEKKGDEWILNGQKMWITNGGVANWYFLLARTNPDPKAPASKAFTGFIVEREFPGVTPGRKVRHLFPKNQIKSNKY
;
A
#
# COMPACT_ATOMS: atom_id res chain seq x y z
N MET A 1 -50.21 2.38 -19.17
CA MET A 1 -49.42 1.70 -18.13
C MET A 1 -47.96 1.71 -18.57
N ALA A 2 -47.11 2.72 -18.39
CA ALA A 2 -46.83 3.62 -17.26
C ALA A 2 -46.42 2.87 -15.98
N SER A 3 -45.10 2.70 -15.77
CA SER A 3 -44.36 2.85 -14.49
C SER A 3 -42.94 2.23 -14.66
N LEU A 4 -41.86 3.00 -14.86
CA LEU A 4 -41.03 3.65 -13.82
C LEU A 4 -40.34 2.67 -12.85
N VAL A 5 -39.19 2.11 -13.24
CA VAL A 5 -38.02 1.90 -12.34
C VAL A 5 -36.71 1.98 -13.15
N LYS A 6 -36.45 3.16 -13.74
CA LYS A 6 -35.10 3.74 -13.73
C LYS A 6 -35.11 4.73 -12.57
N LEU A 7 -33.96 4.91 -11.91
CA LEU A 7 -33.68 5.87 -10.83
C LEU A 7 -33.96 5.36 -9.40
N ALA A 8 -32.89 4.98 -8.69
CA ALA A 8 -32.64 5.29 -7.27
C ALA A 8 -31.55 4.36 -6.68
N LYS A 9 -30.29 4.78 -6.79
CA LYS A 9 -29.23 4.55 -5.76
C LYS A 9 -28.06 5.51 -5.96
N ALA A 10 -28.40 6.74 -6.33
CA ALA A 10 -27.51 7.90 -6.25
C ALA A 10 -28.21 8.89 -5.33
N THR A 11 -28.08 8.71 -4.02
CA THR A 11 -28.28 9.77 -3.03
C THR A 11 -27.75 9.35 -1.67
N LEU A 12 -26.93 10.25 -1.10
CA LEU A 12 -26.71 10.53 0.32
C LEU A 12 -25.79 9.60 1.11
N ARG A 13 -24.48 9.89 1.02
CA ARG A 13 -23.64 10.02 2.22
C ARG A 13 -23.00 11.42 2.26
N PRO A 14 -23.50 12.35 3.08
CA PRO A 14 -22.73 13.50 3.52
C PRO A 14 -21.91 13.05 4.74
N GLY A 15 -20.59 13.02 4.62
CA GLY A 15 -19.72 12.50 5.68
C GLY A 15 -18.25 12.73 5.39
N ILE A 16 -17.88 14.01 5.32
CA ILE A 16 -16.55 14.58 5.61
C ILE A 16 -15.36 13.85 4.96
N ARG A 17 -15.14 14.14 3.67
CA ARG A 17 -13.78 14.35 3.15
C ARG A 17 -13.67 15.80 2.71
N ALA A 18 -13.77 16.68 3.69
CA ALA A 18 -13.42 18.09 3.55
C ALA A 18 -12.22 18.33 4.47
N ILE A 19 -11.03 17.92 4.01
CA ILE A 19 -9.90 18.81 4.25
C ILE A 19 -10.22 19.98 3.34
N SER A 20 -10.51 21.12 3.95
CA SER A 20 -10.83 22.35 3.24
C SER A 20 -9.86 22.55 2.07
N THR A 21 -10.39 22.75 0.87
CA THR A 21 -9.62 23.24 -0.27
C THR A 21 -9.15 24.69 -0.10
N SER A 22 -9.32 25.26 1.11
CA SER A 22 -8.66 26.48 1.54
C SER A 22 -7.65 26.15 2.65
N LEU A 23 -6.51 25.58 2.29
CA LEU A 23 -5.29 25.98 2.99
C LEU A 23 -5.17 27.49 2.76
N PRO A 24 -4.97 28.33 3.80
CA PRO A 24 -4.46 29.66 3.56
C PRO A 24 -3.21 29.47 2.70
N ALA A 25 -2.99 30.33 1.71
CA ALA A 25 -1.68 30.42 1.08
C ALA A 25 -0.67 30.68 2.22
N ALA A 26 -0.09 29.62 2.76
CA ALA A 26 0.92 29.70 3.78
C ALA A 26 2.03 30.51 3.11
N SER A 27 2.30 31.67 3.71
CA SER A 27 3.32 32.60 3.26
C SER A 27 4.53 31.80 2.86
N SER A 28 4.95 31.97 1.60
CA SER A 28 6.16 31.39 1.04
C SER A 28 7.30 31.55 2.04
N GLY A 29 7.62 30.49 2.78
CA GLY A 29 8.82 30.40 3.57
C GLY A 29 9.97 30.74 2.63
N ALA A 30 10.80 31.69 3.04
CA ALA A 30 11.87 32.23 2.22
C ALA A 30 12.63 31.07 1.53
N PRO A 31 13.00 31.21 0.24
CA PRO A 31 13.78 30.19 -0.44
C PRO A 31 15.03 29.93 0.39
N PRO A 32 15.45 28.66 0.57
CA PRO A 32 16.58 28.36 1.42
C PRO A 32 17.78 29.18 0.95
N ALA A 33 18.44 29.84 1.91
CA ALA A 33 19.75 30.43 1.68
C ALA A 33 20.64 29.35 1.04
N ASN A 34 21.34 29.68 -0.07
CA ASN A 34 22.19 28.76 -0.83
C ASN A 34 23.04 27.87 0.11
N GLY A 35 22.60 26.63 0.35
CA GLY A 35 23.19 25.76 1.38
C GLY A 35 22.30 24.59 1.80
N TYR A 36 22.74 23.83 2.80
CA TYR A 36 21.99 22.71 3.39
C TYR A 36 20.90 23.22 4.33
N SER A 37 19.74 22.56 4.31
CA SER A 37 18.68 22.74 5.32
C SER A 37 18.30 21.40 5.91
N PHE A 38 18.21 21.35 7.23
CA PHE A 38 17.74 20.20 8.01
C PHE A 38 16.38 20.47 8.67
N GLU A 39 15.81 21.66 8.44
CA GLU A 39 14.52 22.03 9.00
C GLU A 39 13.38 21.47 8.15
N LEU A 40 12.40 20.85 8.81
CA LEU A 40 11.12 20.53 8.19
C LEU A 40 10.41 21.82 7.79
N ASN A 41 9.75 21.82 6.63
CA ASN A 41 8.83 22.89 6.28
C ASN A 41 7.55 22.81 7.15
N ASP A 42 6.70 23.83 7.07
CA ASP A 42 5.54 23.92 7.97
C ASP A 42 4.50 22.83 7.71
N GLU A 43 4.27 22.44 6.45
CA GLU A 43 3.41 21.31 6.08
C GLU A 43 3.93 19.99 6.65
N GLN A 44 5.24 19.78 6.61
CA GLN A 44 5.91 18.61 7.19
C GLN A 44 5.82 18.59 8.73
N LYS A 45 5.89 19.75 9.39
CA LYS A 45 5.66 19.83 10.85
C LYS A 45 4.22 19.52 11.22
N GLU A 46 3.26 19.98 10.41
CA GLU A 46 1.85 19.70 10.62
C GLU A 46 1.55 18.21 10.48
N ILE A 47 2.05 17.56 9.42
CA ILE A 47 1.82 16.13 9.22
C ILE A 47 2.56 15.28 10.25
N GLN A 48 3.76 15.69 10.67
CA GLN A 48 4.48 15.07 11.78
C GLN A 48 3.64 15.14 13.06
N SER A 49 3.10 16.31 13.38
CA SER A 49 2.28 16.52 14.59
C SER A 49 1.02 15.68 14.57
N LEU A 50 0.35 15.58 13.40
CA LEU A 50 -0.82 14.72 13.22
C LEU A 50 -0.47 13.24 13.40
N ALA A 51 0.61 12.76 12.77
CA ALA A 51 1.06 11.38 12.87
C ALA A 51 1.45 11.03 14.32
N ARG A 52 2.19 11.92 15.00
CA ARG A 52 2.59 11.77 16.41
C ARG A 52 1.39 11.64 17.33
N LYS A 53 0.41 12.53 17.17
CA LYS A 53 -0.83 12.51 17.96
C LYS A 53 -1.61 11.22 17.72
N PHE A 54 -1.80 10.83 16.45
CA PHE A 54 -2.46 9.58 16.09
C PHE A 54 -1.75 8.37 16.70
N THR A 55 -0.41 8.35 16.66
CA THR A 55 0.37 7.27 17.28
C THR A 55 0.14 7.20 18.79
N ALA A 56 0.22 8.32 19.49
CA ALA A 56 0.07 8.38 20.94
C ALA A 56 -1.34 7.96 21.40
N GLU A 57 -2.37 8.41 20.69
CA GLU A 57 -3.77 8.20 21.09
C GLU A 57 -4.34 6.86 20.61
N GLU A 58 -3.93 6.37 19.44
CA GLU A 58 -4.58 5.20 18.79
C GLU A 58 -3.71 3.95 18.71
N ILE A 59 -2.39 4.12 18.56
CA ILE A 59 -1.48 2.99 18.32
C ILE A 59 -0.89 2.49 19.63
N ILE A 60 -0.24 3.37 20.40
CA ILE A 60 0.48 3.00 21.63
C ILE A 60 -0.42 2.22 22.62
N PRO A 61 -1.67 2.64 22.91
CA PRO A 61 -2.51 1.93 23.86
C PRO A 61 -2.88 0.50 23.44
N LYS A 62 -2.92 0.24 22.12
CA LYS A 62 -3.36 -1.04 21.54
C LYS A 62 -2.20 -1.91 21.06
N ALA A 63 -0.99 -1.37 20.99
CA ALA A 63 0.18 -2.04 20.41
C ALA A 63 0.48 -3.39 21.08
N ALA A 64 0.39 -3.45 22.40
CA ALA A 64 0.65 -4.68 23.16
C ALA A 64 -0.43 -5.75 22.96
N GLU A 65 -1.67 -5.36 22.75
CA GLU A 65 -2.78 -6.28 22.46
C GLU A 65 -2.64 -6.86 21.06
N TYR A 66 -2.43 -6.02 20.05
CA TYR A 66 -2.25 -6.47 18.67
C TYR A 66 -1.07 -7.41 18.49
N ASP A 67 -0.01 -7.23 19.27
CA ASP A 67 1.03 -8.25 19.35
C ASP A 67 0.49 -9.60 19.80
N LYS A 68 -0.11 -9.63 21.00
CA LYS A 68 -0.49 -10.86 21.68
C LYS A 68 -1.51 -11.65 20.85
N THR A 69 -2.50 -10.95 20.29
CA THR A 69 -3.58 -11.55 19.48
C THR A 69 -3.13 -11.80 18.05
N MET A 70 -2.11 -11.06 17.58
CA MET A 70 -1.69 -10.98 16.19
C MET A 70 -2.83 -10.57 15.24
N GLU A 71 -3.91 -9.97 15.74
CA GLU A 71 -5.01 -9.51 14.90
C GLU A 71 -4.56 -8.41 13.96
N TYR A 72 -5.21 -8.29 12.81
CA TYR A 72 -4.90 -7.19 11.93
C TYR A 72 -5.55 -5.91 12.44
N PRO A 73 -4.82 -4.79 12.51
CA PRO A 73 -5.31 -3.57 13.11
C PRO A 73 -6.22 -2.78 12.16
N TRP A 74 -7.26 -3.41 11.60
CA TRP A 74 -8.22 -2.77 10.70
C TRP A 74 -8.83 -1.48 11.27
N PRO A 75 -9.19 -1.39 12.57
CA PRO A 75 -9.66 -0.14 13.15
C PRO A 75 -8.64 1.00 13.02
N ILE A 76 -7.35 0.71 13.25
CA ILE A 76 -6.26 1.70 13.08
C ILE A 76 -6.07 2.03 11.60
N VAL A 77 -6.04 1.04 10.71
CA VAL A 77 -5.88 1.24 9.26
C VAL A 77 -6.99 2.16 8.72
N LYS A 78 -8.26 1.90 9.09
CA LYS A 78 -9.40 2.72 8.68
C LYS A 78 -9.29 4.15 9.17
N LYS A 79 -8.98 4.34 10.46
CA LYS A 79 -8.82 5.69 11.04
C LYS A 79 -7.65 6.45 10.41
N ALA A 80 -6.53 5.77 10.15
CA ALA A 80 -5.40 6.38 9.44
C ALA A 80 -5.75 6.79 8.00
N TRP A 81 -6.57 5.98 7.31
CA TRP A 81 -7.10 6.30 6.00
C TRP A 81 -8.03 7.51 6.02
N GLU A 82 -8.92 7.60 7.01
CA GLU A 82 -9.80 8.78 7.22
C GLU A 82 -8.99 10.06 7.47
N LEU A 83 -7.85 9.95 8.17
CA LEU A 83 -6.94 11.06 8.46
C LEU A 83 -5.96 11.39 7.31
N GLY A 84 -5.91 10.59 6.25
CA GLY A 84 -4.96 10.79 5.14
C GLY A 84 -3.50 10.39 5.47
N LEU A 85 -3.26 9.54 6.47
CA LEU A 85 -1.92 9.09 6.88
C LEU A 85 -1.42 7.85 6.12
N ILE A 86 -2.17 7.36 5.14
CA ILE A 86 -1.89 6.20 4.29
C ILE A 86 -2.26 6.54 2.85
N ASN A 87 -1.63 5.89 1.87
CA ASN A 87 -1.89 6.11 0.44
C ASN A 87 -1.58 7.55 -0.05
N ASN A 88 -0.84 8.32 0.75
CA ASN A 88 -0.54 9.74 0.52
C ASN A 88 0.32 10.04 -0.72
N HIS A 89 1.20 9.13 -1.13
CA HIS A 89 1.96 9.23 -2.40
C HIS A 89 1.18 8.87 -3.66
N ILE A 90 -0.07 8.42 -3.54
CA ILE A 90 -0.89 8.18 -4.73
C ILE A 90 -1.04 9.52 -5.47
N PRO A 91 -0.80 9.58 -6.79
CA PRO A 91 -0.89 10.82 -7.54
C PRO A 91 -2.27 11.47 -7.47
N GLU A 92 -2.31 12.80 -7.57
CA GLU A 92 -3.55 13.59 -7.53
C GLU A 92 -4.55 13.20 -8.62
N HIS A 93 -4.10 12.80 -9.82
CA HIS A 93 -5.00 12.34 -10.89
C HIS A 93 -5.73 11.03 -10.58
N CYS A 94 -5.31 10.32 -9.52
CA CYS A 94 -5.97 9.15 -8.95
C CYS A 94 -6.76 9.49 -7.67
N GLY A 95 -6.81 10.76 -7.26
CA GLY A 95 -7.47 11.24 -6.03
C GLY A 95 -6.62 11.17 -4.75
N GLY A 96 -5.32 10.91 -4.87
CA GLY A 96 -4.39 10.93 -3.74
C GLY A 96 -3.82 12.34 -3.46
N GLN A 97 -2.88 12.42 -2.51
CA GLN A 97 -2.26 13.68 -2.09
C GLN A 97 -0.95 14.00 -2.85
N GLY A 98 -0.40 13.05 -3.61
CA GLY A 98 0.85 13.26 -4.35
C GLY A 98 2.09 13.54 -3.48
N MET A 99 2.08 13.14 -2.20
CA MET A 99 3.18 13.44 -1.28
C MET A 99 4.50 12.78 -1.70
N GLY A 100 5.62 13.44 -1.37
CA GLY A 100 6.96 12.95 -1.65
C GLY A 100 7.42 11.86 -0.68
N VAL A 101 8.52 11.18 -1.04
CA VAL A 101 9.12 10.12 -0.21
C VAL A 101 9.54 10.64 1.17
N PHE A 102 10.02 11.89 1.24
CA PHE A 102 10.47 12.47 2.51
C PHE A 102 9.30 12.66 3.49
N ASP A 103 8.15 13.14 3.00
CA ASP A 103 6.95 13.29 3.83
C ASP A 103 6.47 11.94 4.36
N GLN A 104 6.60 10.87 3.55
CA GLN A 104 6.34 9.51 4.01
C GLN A 104 7.28 9.06 5.12
N CYS A 105 8.57 9.41 5.04
CA CYS A 105 9.53 9.08 6.08
C CYS A 105 9.15 9.73 7.41
N VAL A 106 8.75 11.01 7.38
CA VAL A 106 8.29 11.73 8.58
C VAL A 106 7.09 11.03 9.23
N ILE A 107 6.08 10.63 8.44
CA ILE A 107 4.92 9.90 8.96
C ILE A 107 5.31 8.51 9.48
N ALA A 108 6.12 7.78 8.71
CA ALA A 108 6.51 6.42 9.04
C ALA A 108 7.31 6.35 10.34
N GLU A 109 8.19 7.33 10.60
CA GLU A 109 8.94 7.45 11.84
C GLU A 109 8.01 7.61 13.05
N GLU A 110 7.07 8.55 12.99
CA GLU A 110 6.13 8.80 14.08
C GLU A 110 5.21 7.58 14.35
N ILE A 111 4.79 6.86 13.31
CA ILE A 111 3.95 5.65 13.46
C ILE A 111 4.78 4.46 13.98
N ALA A 112 6.00 4.30 13.49
CA ALA A 112 6.90 3.23 13.91
C ALA A 112 7.30 3.34 15.39
N TYR A 113 7.42 4.58 15.91
CA TYR A 113 7.67 4.83 17.33
C TYR A 113 6.66 4.13 18.24
N GLY A 114 5.37 4.17 17.88
CA GLY A 114 4.33 3.49 18.65
C GLY A 114 4.31 1.99 18.43
N CYS A 115 4.29 1.54 17.17
CA CYS A 115 4.36 0.13 16.86
C CYS A 115 4.75 -0.17 15.40
N SER A 116 5.93 -0.77 15.21
CA SER A 116 6.48 -1.02 13.87
C SER A 116 5.69 -2.00 13.01
N GLY A 117 4.86 -2.90 13.54
CA GLY A 117 3.98 -3.71 12.67
C GLY A 117 2.57 -3.26 12.51
N VAL A 118 2.09 -2.35 13.37
CA VAL A 118 0.92 -1.55 12.98
C VAL A 118 1.34 -0.69 11.79
N MET A 119 2.49 0.00 11.90
CA MET A 119 3.12 0.70 10.78
C MET A 119 3.27 -0.22 9.57
N ALA A 120 3.86 -1.41 9.71
CA ALA A 120 4.02 -2.35 8.61
C ALA A 120 2.69 -2.77 7.98
N SER A 121 1.64 -2.97 8.79
CA SER A 121 0.33 -3.36 8.29
C SER A 121 -0.31 -2.27 7.42
N MET A 122 -0.21 -1.01 7.86
CA MET A 122 -0.86 0.10 7.16
C MET A 122 0.02 0.74 6.08
N LEU A 123 1.31 0.98 6.31
CA LEU A 123 2.13 1.76 5.39
C LEU A 123 2.79 0.94 4.27
N ILE A 124 3.10 -0.35 4.49
CA ILE A 124 3.76 -1.22 3.48
C ILE A 124 2.83 -1.52 2.28
N THR A 125 1.57 -1.10 2.32
CA THR A 125 0.77 -1.02 1.09
C THR A 125 1.47 -0.18 -0.01
N ASN A 126 2.32 0.78 0.38
CA ASN A 126 3.07 1.63 -0.55
C ASN A 126 3.96 0.83 -1.50
N ILE A 127 4.66 -0.22 -1.06
CA ILE A 127 5.51 -1.02 -1.95
C ILE A 127 4.70 -1.80 -2.99
N GLY A 128 3.43 -2.12 -2.71
CA GLY A 128 2.51 -2.66 -3.70
C GLY A 128 2.07 -1.61 -4.72
N GLN A 129 1.92 -0.36 -4.29
CA GLN A 129 1.51 0.79 -5.10
C GLN A 129 2.62 1.30 -6.01
N THR A 130 3.87 1.36 -5.52
CA THR A 130 5.00 1.97 -6.23
C THR A 130 5.18 1.46 -7.67
N PRO A 131 5.17 0.14 -7.97
CA PRO A 131 5.29 -0.33 -9.35
C PRO A 131 4.19 0.20 -10.27
N VAL A 132 2.96 0.33 -9.76
CA VAL A 132 1.82 0.86 -10.52
C VAL A 132 1.97 2.38 -10.72
N ILE A 133 2.46 3.09 -9.72
CA ILE A 133 2.73 4.54 -9.80
C ILE A 133 3.79 4.85 -10.88
N ILE A 134 4.91 4.12 -10.88
CA ILE A 134 6.05 4.44 -11.75
C ILE A 134 5.94 3.84 -13.16
N ALA A 135 5.23 2.72 -13.33
CA ALA A 135 5.21 1.97 -14.60
C ALA A 135 3.81 1.63 -15.12
N GLY A 136 2.76 1.82 -14.30
CA GLY A 136 1.38 1.57 -14.74
C GLY A 136 0.92 2.62 -15.74
N ASN A 137 0.13 2.22 -16.73
CA ASN A 137 -0.55 3.16 -17.61
C ASN A 137 -1.66 3.92 -16.84
N LYS A 138 -2.24 4.97 -17.43
CA LYS A 138 -3.26 5.79 -16.75
C LYS A 138 -4.51 5.00 -16.34
N GLU A 139 -4.91 4.00 -17.11
CA GLU A 139 -6.06 3.14 -16.78
C GLU A 139 -5.77 2.25 -15.57
N GLN A 140 -4.59 1.61 -15.53
CA GLN A 140 -4.12 0.81 -14.41
C GLN A 140 -3.98 1.65 -13.15
N GLN A 141 -3.36 2.83 -13.25
CA GLN A 141 -3.23 3.76 -12.13
C GLN A 141 -4.60 4.17 -11.58
N LYS A 142 -5.50 4.66 -12.45
CA LYS A 142 -6.84 5.08 -12.03
C LYS A 142 -7.63 3.94 -11.39
N LYS A 143 -7.62 2.75 -12.00
CA LYS A 143 -8.34 1.57 -11.49
C LYS A 143 -7.79 1.09 -10.15
N TYR A 144 -6.49 0.85 -10.04
CA TYR A 144 -5.93 0.14 -8.89
C TYR A 144 -5.53 1.07 -7.74
N LEU A 145 -5.03 2.27 -8.03
CA LEU A 145 -4.71 3.26 -7.00
C LEU A 145 -5.98 3.97 -6.52
N GLY A 146 -6.91 4.29 -7.43
CA GLY A 146 -8.18 4.93 -7.09
C GLY A 146 -9.00 4.12 -6.07
N ARG A 147 -9.04 2.79 -6.21
CA ARG A 147 -9.69 1.90 -5.22
C ARG A 147 -9.18 2.09 -3.79
N LEU A 148 -7.88 2.35 -3.62
CA LEU A 148 -7.26 2.56 -2.30
C LEU A 148 -7.55 3.96 -1.73
N ILE A 149 -7.97 4.89 -2.60
CA ILE A 149 -8.43 6.23 -2.23
C ILE A 149 -9.92 6.24 -1.89
N GLU A 150 -10.71 5.37 -2.52
CA GLU A 150 -12.17 5.26 -2.33
C GLU A 150 -12.54 4.48 -1.07
N GLU A 151 -11.76 3.44 -0.73
CA GLU A 151 -11.98 2.59 0.43
C GLU A 151 -10.66 2.31 1.18
N PRO A 152 -10.72 1.98 2.49
CA PRO A 152 -9.56 1.65 3.31
C PRO A 152 -9.02 0.23 2.99
N LEU A 153 -8.62 0.03 1.74
CA LEU A 153 -8.05 -1.19 1.20
C LEU A 153 -6.52 -1.14 1.25
N VAL A 154 -5.89 -2.30 1.18
CA VAL A 154 -4.43 -2.43 1.13
C VAL A 154 -3.99 -3.27 -0.08
N ALA A 155 -2.81 -2.98 -0.60
CA ALA A 155 -2.13 -3.75 -1.62
C ALA A 155 -0.96 -4.54 -1.01
N ALA A 156 -0.42 -5.48 -1.76
CA ALA A 156 0.77 -6.25 -1.38
C ALA A 156 1.75 -6.42 -2.54
N TYR A 157 3.01 -6.70 -2.20
CA TYR A 157 4.12 -6.84 -3.14
C TYR A 157 4.66 -8.27 -3.12
N CYS A 158 4.45 -9.01 -4.20
CA CYS A 158 4.68 -10.44 -4.34
C CYS A 158 5.91 -10.75 -5.20
N VAL A 159 7.08 -10.75 -4.57
CA VAL A 159 8.37 -11.10 -5.23
C VAL A 159 8.99 -12.34 -4.60
N THR A 160 9.26 -12.27 -3.30
CA THR A 160 9.94 -13.32 -2.53
C THR A 160 9.24 -14.67 -2.65
N GLU A 161 10.04 -15.72 -2.74
CA GLU A 161 9.63 -17.13 -2.84
C GLU A 161 10.35 -17.95 -1.77
N PRO A 162 9.90 -19.18 -1.46
CA PRO A 162 10.57 -20.03 -0.49
C PRO A 162 12.06 -20.26 -0.80
N GLY A 163 12.42 -20.32 -2.08
CA GLY A 163 13.79 -20.54 -2.54
C GLY A 163 14.55 -19.29 -2.99
N ALA A 164 13.92 -18.10 -2.97
CA ALA A 164 14.52 -16.87 -3.52
C ALA A 164 14.02 -15.62 -2.78
N GLY A 165 14.93 -14.94 -2.09
CA GLY A 165 14.68 -13.66 -1.41
C GLY A 165 15.68 -12.59 -1.84
N SER A 166 16.89 -12.64 -1.29
CA SER A 166 17.99 -11.75 -1.69
C SER A 166 18.36 -11.89 -3.17
N ASP A 167 18.30 -13.12 -3.70
CA ASP A 167 18.46 -13.39 -5.13
C ASP A 167 17.11 -13.33 -5.86
N VAL A 168 16.68 -12.12 -6.23
CA VAL A 168 15.43 -11.91 -6.99
C VAL A 168 15.49 -12.59 -8.36
N ASN A 169 16.67 -12.74 -8.96
CA ASN A 169 16.83 -13.41 -10.25
C ASN A 169 16.58 -14.93 -10.15
N GLY A 170 16.64 -15.48 -8.94
CA GLY A 170 16.34 -16.88 -8.63
C GLY A 170 14.86 -17.25 -8.64
N VAL A 171 13.96 -16.26 -8.66
CA VAL A 171 12.49 -16.42 -8.69
C VAL A 171 12.04 -17.39 -9.79
N LYS A 172 11.15 -18.33 -9.43
CA LYS A 172 10.66 -19.43 -10.26
C LYS A 172 9.18 -19.33 -10.62
N THR A 173 8.39 -18.45 -10.02
CA THR A 173 7.01 -18.20 -10.47
C THR A 173 7.02 -17.87 -11.96
N ARG A 174 6.27 -18.63 -12.75
CA ARG A 174 6.20 -18.50 -14.21
C ARG A 174 4.92 -17.79 -14.61
N ALA A 175 5.00 -17.01 -15.68
CA ALA A 175 3.85 -16.46 -16.35
C ALA A 175 3.94 -16.83 -17.84
N GLU A 176 2.95 -17.58 -18.32
CA GLU A 176 2.87 -18.04 -19.71
C GLU A 176 1.73 -17.34 -20.42
N LYS A 177 2.02 -16.73 -21.58
CA LYS A 177 0.99 -16.06 -22.38
C LYS A 177 0.15 -17.10 -23.14
N LYS A 178 -1.18 -17.06 -22.98
CA LYS A 178 -2.15 -17.88 -23.72
C LYS A 178 -3.20 -16.97 -24.34
N GLY A 179 -3.06 -16.68 -25.63
CA GLY A 179 -3.89 -15.67 -26.31
C GLY A 179 -3.70 -14.29 -25.70
N ASP A 180 -4.79 -13.72 -25.19
CA ASP A 180 -4.81 -12.39 -24.57
C ASP A 180 -4.60 -12.42 -23.04
N GLU A 181 -4.43 -13.61 -22.46
CA GLU A 181 -4.28 -13.81 -21.02
C GLU A 181 -2.90 -14.35 -20.64
N TRP A 182 -2.57 -14.25 -19.34
CA TRP A 182 -1.37 -14.82 -18.75
C TRP A 182 -1.76 -15.86 -17.69
N ILE A 183 -1.19 -17.05 -17.78
CA ILE A 183 -1.35 -18.10 -16.78
C ILE A 183 -0.14 -18.06 -15.85
N LEU A 184 -0.39 -17.72 -14.58
CA LEU A 184 0.63 -17.61 -13.55
C LEU A 184 0.66 -18.89 -12.71
N ASN A 185 1.84 -19.49 -12.54
CA ASN A 185 2.06 -20.66 -11.70
C ASN A 185 3.30 -20.47 -10.84
N GLY A 186 3.12 -20.52 -9.53
CA GLY A 186 4.22 -20.38 -8.57
C GLY A 186 3.72 -20.19 -7.16
N GLN A 187 4.68 -20.04 -6.24
CA GLN A 187 4.44 -19.88 -4.82
C GLN A 187 5.27 -18.70 -4.32
N LYS A 188 4.62 -17.81 -3.56
CA LYS A 188 5.22 -16.61 -2.98
C LYS A 188 5.29 -16.75 -1.47
N MET A 189 6.24 -16.09 -0.84
CA MET A 189 6.53 -16.29 0.57
C MET A 189 6.88 -14.98 1.25
N TRP A 190 6.47 -14.84 2.52
CA TRP A 190 6.75 -13.68 3.36
C TRP A 190 6.05 -12.38 2.89
N ILE A 191 4.89 -12.50 2.24
CA ILE A 191 4.20 -11.37 1.63
C ILE A 191 3.39 -10.59 2.66
N THR A 192 3.92 -9.44 3.12
CA THR A 192 3.19 -8.49 3.97
C THR A 192 1.82 -8.15 3.36
N ASN A 193 0.80 -8.11 4.21
CA ASN A 193 -0.61 -7.89 3.83
C ASN A 193 -1.20 -8.97 2.93
N GLY A 194 -0.48 -10.03 2.57
CA GLY A 194 -0.96 -10.91 1.52
C GLY A 194 -2.30 -11.59 1.88
N GLY A 195 -2.54 -11.83 3.17
CA GLY A 195 -3.77 -12.42 3.68
C GLY A 195 -4.98 -11.49 3.63
N VAL A 196 -4.81 -10.20 3.33
CA VAL A 196 -5.88 -9.19 3.32
C VAL A 196 -5.83 -8.20 2.16
N ALA A 197 -4.77 -8.24 1.35
CA ALA A 197 -4.62 -7.36 0.22
C ALA A 197 -5.75 -7.55 -0.79
N ASN A 198 -6.22 -6.43 -1.31
CA ASN A 198 -7.25 -6.35 -2.33
C ASN A 198 -6.68 -6.72 -3.71
N TRP A 199 -5.45 -6.31 -3.98
CA TRP A 199 -4.68 -6.69 -5.16
C TRP A 199 -3.19 -6.77 -4.83
N TYR A 200 -2.45 -7.46 -5.69
CA TYR A 200 -1.03 -7.73 -5.56
C TYR A 200 -0.29 -7.16 -6.76
N PHE A 201 0.83 -6.48 -6.53
CA PHE A 201 1.89 -6.47 -7.52
C PHE A 201 2.60 -7.82 -7.47
N LEU A 202 2.82 -8.49 -8.60
CA LEU A 202 3.46 -9.80 -8.67
C LEU A 202 4.55 -9.82 -9.74
N LEU A 203 5.76 -10.25 -9.36
CA LEU A 203 6.85 -10.48 -10.31
C LEU A 203 6.92 -11.97 -10.68
N ALA A 204 6.85 -12.25 -11.97
CA ALA A 204 6.97 -13.59 -12.53
C ALA A 204 7.93 -13.62 -13.72
N ARG A 205 8.57 -14.77 -13.93
CA ARG A 205 9.43 -15.04 -15.07
C ARG A 205 8.56 -15.34 -16.29
N THR A 206 8.68 -14.52 -17.32
CA THR A 206 7.98 -14.69 -18.61
C THR A 206 8.89 -15.21 -19.70
N ASN A 207 10.20 -15.00 -19.60
CA ASN A 207 11.17 -15.60 -20.52
C ASN A 207 11.60 -16.99 -20.01
N PRO A 208 11.32 -18.08 -20.75
CA PRO A 208 11.68 -19.42 -20.32
C PRO A 208 13.19 -19.70 -20.44
N ASP A 209 13.95 -18.94 -21.22
CA ASP A 209 15.39 -19.16 -21.40
C ASP A 209 16.15 -18.88 -20.08
N PRO A 210 16.84 -19.88 -19.49
CA PRO A 210 17.60 -19.69 -18.27
C PRO A 210 18.77 -18.71 -18.43
N LYS A 211 19.24 -18.47 -19.66
CA LYS A 211 20.31 -17.51 -19.99
C LYS A 211 19.79 -16.10 -20.25
N ALA A 212 18.48 -15.89 -20.28
CA ALA A 212 17.91 -14.56 -20.46
C ALA A 212 18.41 -13.61 -19.37
N PRO A 213 18.89 -12.40 -19.72
CA PRO A 213 19.33 -11.44 -18.73
C PRO A 213 18.16 -11.01 -17.86
N ALA A 214 18.42 -10.70 -16.59
CA ALA A 214 17.40 -10.31 -15.60
C ALA A 214 16.45 -9.21 -16.12
N SER A 215 16.99 -8.19 -16.80
CA SER A 215 16.24 -7.08 -17.37
C SER A 215 15.22 -7.46 -18.45
N LYS A 216 15.28 -8.69 -18.98
CA LYS A 216 14.36 -9.22 -20.00
C LYS A 216 13.67 -10.52 -19.59
N ALA A 217 13.93 -11.02 -18.39
CA ALA A 217 13.45 -12.32 -17.95
C ALA A 217 12.09 -12.27 -17.26
N PHE A 218 11.75 -11.13 -16.67
CA PHE A 218 10.60 -10.99 -15.77
C PHE A 218 9.58 -9.98 -16.28
N THR A 219 8.35 -10.11 -15.79
CA THR A 219 7.27 -9.16 -16.02
C THR A 219 6.53 -8.93 -14.70
N GLY A 220 6.17 -7.69 -14.44
CA GLY A 220 5.34 -7.29 -13.31
C GLY A 220 3.86 -7.33 -13.70
N PHE A 221 3.05 -7.91 -12.83
CA PHE A 221 1.61 -8.06 -13.00
C PHE A 221 0.86 -7.40 -11.86
N ILE A 222 -0.34 -6.90 -12.14
CA ILE A 222 -1.33 -6.58 -11.10
C ILE A 222 -2.31 -7.77 -11.07
N VAL A 223 -2.41 -8.44 -9.92
CA VAL A 223 -3.23 -9.63 -9.74
C VAL A 223 -4.28 -9.32 -8.67
N GLU A 224 -5.56 -9.49 -9.00
CA GLU A 224 -6.64 -9.26 -8.04
C GLU A 224 -6.80 -10.47 -7.12
N ARG A 225 -7.12 -10.22 -5.85
CA ARG A 225 -7.30 -11.29 -4.86
C ARG A 225 -8.37 -12.31 -5.25
N GLU A 226 -9.39 -11.84 -5.94
CA GLU A 226 -10.57 -12.64 -6.30
C GLU A 226 -10.35 -13.48 -7.58
N PHE A 227 -9.21 -13.34 -8.25
CA PHE A 227 -8.92 -14.14 -9.43
C PHE A 227 -8.86 -15.64 -9.08
N PRO A 228 -9.52 -16.52 -9.87
CA PRO A 228 -9.44 -17.96 -9.67
C PRO A 228 -8.00 -18.46 -9.63
N GLY A 229 -7.67 -19.30 -8.65
CA GLY A 229 -6.32 -19.84 -8.45
C GLY A 229 -5.44 -19.02 -7.50
N VAL A 230 -5.82 -17.78 -7.14
CA VAL A 230 -5.12 -17.03 -6.08
C VAL A 230 -5.56 -17.57 -4.71
N THR A 231 -4.65 -18.25 -4.02
CA THR A 231 -4.94 -18.89 -2.74
C THR A 231 -4.10 -18.30 -1.62
N PRO A 232 -4.67 -17.47 -0.73
CA PRO A 232 -3.96 -17.03 0.44
C PRO A 232 -3.69 -18.17 1.40
N GLY A 233 -2.42 -18.56 1.58
CA GLY A 233 -2.13 -19.63 2.53
C GLY A 233 -2.12 -19.13 3.96
N ARG A 234 -1.64 -19.98 4.86
CA ARG A 234 -1.78 -19.76 6.31
C ARG A 234 -0.90 -18.61 6.81
N LYS A 235 -1.41 -17.90 7.81
CA LYS A 235 -0.66 -16.93 8.59
C LYS A 235 0.57 -17.58 9.23
N VAL A 236 1.74 -16.95 9.08
CA VAL A 236 2.99 -17.42 9.69
C VAL A 236 3.21 -16.75 11.05
N ARG A 237 3.63 -17.54 12.05
CA ARG A 237 4.06 -17.05 13.36
C ARG A 237 5.58 -16.82 13.31
N HIS A 238 6.01 -15.60 13.61
CA HIS A 238 7.42 -15.20 13.58
C HIS A 238 8.02 -15.24 15.00
N LEU A 239 9.36 -15.18 15.10
CA LEU A 239 10.10 -15.34 16.36
C LEU A 239 9.87 -14.18 17.37
N PHE A 240 9.54 -12.99 16.88
CA PHE A 240 9.24 -11.84 17.73
C PHE A 240 7.74 -11.78 18.03
N PRO A 241 7.33 -11.82 19.32
CA PRO A 241 6.07 -11.20 19.70
C PRO A 241 6.29 -9.68 19.63
N LYS A 242 5.78 -9.04 18.57
CA LYS A 242 5.11 -7.73 18.52
C LYS A 242 5.19 -7.21 17.11
N ASN A 243 4.12 -7.50 16.37
CA ASN A 243 3.73 -6.81 15.15
C ASN A 243 4.88 -6.67 14.16
N GLN A 244 5.15 -7.66 13.32
CA GLN A 244 5.72 -7.43 11.99
C GLN A 244 5.27 -8.56 11.07
N ILE A 245 4.73 -8.15 9.92
CA ILE A 245 4.55 -8.98 8.73
C ILE A 245 3.44 -10.03 8.92
N LYS A 246 2.23 -9.68 8.47
CA LYS A 246 1.31 -10.69 7.92
C LYS A 246 1.96 -11.31 6.71
N SER A 247 2.81 -12.26 6.95
CA SER A 247 3.43 -13.08 5.94
C SER A 247 2.59 -14.35 5.91
N ASN A 248 2.01 -14.67 4.75
CA ASN A 248 1.48 -16.01 4.56
C ASN A 248 2.42 -16.81 3.65
N LYS A 249 2.34 -18.13 3.80
CA LYS A 249 2.77 -19.07 2.77
C LYS A 249 1.80 -18.97 1.60
N TYR A 250 2.24 -18.95 0.35
CA TYR A 250 1.38 -19.07 -0.84
C TYR A 250 2.00 -20.09 -1.73
#